data_AF-A0AA95F8R5-F1
#
_entry.id   AF-A0AA95F8R5-F1
#
_cell.length_a   1.000
_cell.length_b   1.000
_cell.length_c   1.000
_cell.angle_alpha   90.00
_cell.angle_beta   90.00
_cell.angle_gamma   90.00
#
_symmetry.space_group_name_H-M   'P 1'
#
loop_
_entity.id
_entity.type
_entity.pdbx_description
1 polymer ?
#
loop_
_entity_poly.entity_id
_entity_poly.type
_entity_poly.pdbx_seq_one_letter_code
_entity_poly.pdbx_strand_id
1 'polypeptide(L)'
;MGNTQRIHGWIRFASAGVLIGASLWTVWVTATYWAPCVGASWTEMNPACSAAMSSFDLMPLLTLWAVMAAIVVALVVARVVPRVPLGAVAIVTVALAFPLADSGFFWIQWGSADGIPGHGLWTACCLAATGLVLLFPARREKQSARDESPARSDESRALTEMS
;
A
#
# COMPACT_ATOMS: atom_id res chain seq x y z
N MET A 1 6.84 -15.16 23.99
CA MET A 1 6.10 -14.88 22.73
C MET A 1 6.13 -16.16 21.89
N GLY A 2 4.96 -16.66 21.46
CA GLY A 2 4.89 -17.93 20.71
C GLY A 2 5.52 -17.82 19.32
N ASN A 3 6.13 -18.90 18.83
CA ASN A 3 6.86 -18.94 17.56
C ASN A 3 6.04 -18.38 16.37
N THR A 4 4.73 -18.61 16.38
CA THR A 4 3.76 -18.10 15.38
C THR A 4 3.71 -16.57 15.31
N GLN A 5 3.80 -15.87 16.45
CA GLN A 5 3.81 -14.39 16.45
C GLN A 5 5.09 -13.84 15.82
N ARG A 6 6.22 -14.53 16.02
CA ARG A 6 7.52 -14.14 15.44
C ARG A 6 7.51 -14.36 13.93
N ILE A 7 6.96 -15.48 13.46
CA ILE A 7 6.81 -15.79 12.03
C ILE A 7 5.90 -14.77 11.35
N HIS A 8 4.74 -14.45 11.93
CA HIS A 8 3.83 -13.45 11.36
C HIS A 8 4.46 -12.06 11.29
N GLY A 9 5.25 -11.68 12.31
CA GLY A 9 6.01 -10.43 12.28
C GLY A 9 6.98 -10.37 11.10
N TRP A 10 7.81 -11.40 10.93
CA TRP A 10 8.75 -11.50 9.81
C TRP A 10 8.07 -11.45 8.45
N ILE A 11 6.97 -12.18 8.27
CA ILE A 11 6.20 -12.18 7.01
C ILE A 11 5.72 -10.75 6.69
N ARG A 12 5.17 -10.02 7.67
CA ARG A 12 4.74 -8.63 7.46
C ARG A 12 5.90 -7.73 7.03
N PHE A 13 7.03 -7.81 7.71
CA PHE A 13 8.21 -7.00 7.38
C PHE A 13 8.75 -7.32 5.98
N ALA A 14 8.85 -8.61 5.62
CA ALA A 14 9.28 -9.03 4.30
C ALA A 14 8.33 -8.52 3.22
N SER A 15 7.01 -8.67 3.41
CA SER A 15 6.02 -8.17 2.45
C SER A 15 6.01 -6.65 2.33
N ALA A 16 6.14 -5.92 3.43
CA ALA A 16 6.26 -4.47 3.40
C ALA A 16 7.52 -4.02 2.64
N GLY A 17 8.66 -4.68 2.86
CA GLY A 17 9.89 -4.45 2.12
C GLY A 17 9.73 -4.69 0.62
N VAL A 18 9.06 -5.77 0.23
CA VAL A 18 8.76 -6.07 -1.18
C VAL A 18 7.88 -4.98 -1.81
N LEU A 19 6.82 -4.55 -1.12
CA LEU A 19 5.92 -3.50 -1.62
C LEU A 19 6.63 -2.15 -1.79
N ILE A 20 7.46 -1.75 -0.82
CA ILE A 20 8.24 -0.51 -0.89
C ILE A 20 9.32 -0.62 -1.98
N GLY A 21 9.99 -1.76 -2.09
CA GLY A 21 10.97 -2.01 -3.15
C GLY A 21 10.33 -1.96 -4.54
N ALA A 22 9.17 -2.60 -4.73
CA ALA A 22 8.40 -2.55 -5.96
C ALA A 22 7.94 -1.11 -6.28
N SER A 23 7.53 -0.33 -5.28
CA SER A 23 7.21 1.09 -5.43
C SER A 23 8.41 1.89 -5.96
N LEU A 24 9.57 1.77 -5.32
CA LEU A 24 10.80 2.48 -5.75
C LEU A 24 11.25 2.05 -7.15
N TRP A 25 11.19 0.75 -7.44
CA TRP A 25 11.49 0.21 -8.75
C TRP A 25 10.57 0.78 -9.83
N THR A 26 9.26 0.86 -9.55
CA THR A 26 8.28 1.41 -10.47
C THR A 26 8.60 2.87 -10.80
N VAL A 27 8.87 3.69 -9.77
CA VAL A 27 9.27 5.10 -9.95
C VAL A 27 10.55 5.22 -10.76
N TRP A 28 11.55 4.39 -10.47
CA TRP A 28 12.83 4.42 -11.19
C TRP A 28 12.66 4.08 -12.67
N VAL A 29 11.94 2.99 -12.97
CA VAL A 29 11.70 2.55 -14.35
C VAL A 29 10.92 3.60 -15.12
N THR A 30 9.86 4.15 -14.53
CA THR A 30 9.03 5.14 -15.22
C THR A 30 9.82 6.44 -15.41
N ALA A 31 10.50 6.95 -14.38
CA ALA A 31 11.34 8.14 -14.52
C ALA A 31 12.43 7.97 -15.61
N THR A 32 13.06 6.80 -15.69
CA THR A 32 14.10 6.53 -16.69
C THR A 32 13.53 6.44 -18.09
N TYR A 33 12.41 5.73 -18.25
CA TYR A 33 11.74 5.56 -19.54
C TYR A 33 11.26 6.89 -20.11
N TRP A 34 10.78 7.78 -19.24
CA TRP A 34 10.20 9.07 -19.62
C TRP A 34 11.19 10.25 -19.59
N ALA A 35 12.45 10.01 -19.21
CA ALA A 35 13.49 11.04 -19.21
C ALA A 35 13.64 11.80 -20.56
N PRO A 36 13.50 11.17 -21.74
CA PRO A 36 13.56 11.89 -23.02
C PRO A 36 12.41 12.88 -23.24
N CYS A 37 11.32 12.77 -22.46
CA CYS A 37 10.16 13.66 -22.53
C CYS A 37 10.29 14.90 -21.64
N VAL A 38 11.39 15.06 -20.90
CA VAL A 38 11.62 16.26 -20.08
C VAL A 38 11.63 17.50 -20.96
N GLY A 39 10.73 18.45 -20.69
CA GLY A 39 10.58 19.69 -21.44
C GLY A 39 9.78 19.56 -22.75
N ALA A 40 9.24 18.37 -23.07
CA ALA A 40 8.35 18.21 -24.21
C ALA A 40 6.99 18.92 -23.96
N SER A 41 6.40 19.47 -25.01
CA SER A 41 5.08 20.13 -24.97
C SER A 41 4.24 19.75 -26.19
N TRP A 42 2.96 20.18 -26.22
CA TRP A 42 2.02 19.89 -27.32
C TRP A 42 2.57 20.40 -28.67
N THR A 43 3.32 21.51 -28.62
CA THR A 43 3.88 22.19 -29.78
C THR A 43 5.32 21.79 -30.06
N GLU A 44 6.03 21.27 -29.07
CA GLU A 44 7.44 20.87 -29.16
C GLU A 44 7.61 19.44 -28.63
N MET A 45 7.29 18.46 -29.46
CA MET A 45 7.52 17.04 -29.19
C MET A 45 8.82 16.61 -29.87
N ASN A 46 9.83 16.23 -29.09
CA ASN A 46 11.05 15.68 -29.68
C ASN A 46 10.79 14.24 -30.21
N PRO A 47 11.51 13.79 -31.25
CA PRO A 47 11.31 12.46 -31.82
C PRO A 47 11.51 11.30 -30.82
N ALA A 48 12.42 11.48 -29.85
CA ALA A 48 12.72 10.47 -28.85
C ALA A 48 11.55 10.23 -27.87
N CYS A 49 10.85 11.30 -27.47
CA CYS A 49 9.68 11.24 -26.63
C CYS A 49 8.48 10.65 -27.37
N SER A 50 8.29 11.03 -28.64
CA SER A 50 7.27 10.42 -29.51
C SER A 50 7.46 8.91 -29.64
N ALA A 51 8.70 8.47 -29.88
CA ALA A 51 9.04 7.05 -29.92
C ALA A 51 8.75 6.37 -28.57
N ALA A 52 9.19 6.95 -27.46
CA ALA A 52 8.95 6.42 -26.11
C ALA A 52 7.45 6.26 -25.81
N MET A 53 6.61 7.24 -26.17
CA MET A 53 5.16 7.14 -26.01
C MET A 53 4.55 5.99 -26.81
N SER A 54 5.01 5.80 -28.04
CA SER A 54 4.48 4.76 -28.93
C SER A 54 4.92 3.34 -28.56
N SER A 55 6.08 3.20 -27.90
CA SER A 55 6.68 1.90 -27.59
C SER A 55 6.50 1.46 -26.13
N PHE A 56 5.78 2.23 -25.30
CA PHE A 56 5.66 1.91 -23.88
C PHE A 56 4.76 0.70 -23.67
N ASP A 57 5.36 -0.40 -23.21
CA ASP A 57 4.62 -1.60 -22.82
C ASP A 57 4.24 -1.53 -21.33
N LEU A 58 2.93 -1.50 -21.07
CA LEU A 58 2.38 -1.47 -19.72
C LEU A 58 2.28 -2.87 -19.08
N MET A 59 2.40 -3.95 -19.85
CA MET A 59 2.23 -5.33 -19.35
C MET A 59 3.12 -5.66 -18.15
N PRO A 60 4.40 -5.25 -18.09
CA PRO A 60 5.24 -5.49 -16.92
C PRO A 60 4.71 -4.82 -15.64
N LEU A 61 4.21 -3.59 -15.73
CA LEU A 61 3.65 -2.87 -14.58
C LEU A 61 2.34 -3.52 -14.10
N LEU A 62 1.48 -3.94 -15.02
CA LEU A 62 0.24 -4.64 -14.69
C LEU A 62 0.50 -5.98 -14.01
N THR A 63 1.48 -6.72 -14.51
CA THR A 63 1.89 -7.99 -13.93
C THR A 63 2.43 -7.79 -12.51
N LEU A 64 3.31 -6.80 -12.32
CA LEU A 64 3.85 -6.46 -11.00
C LEU A 64 2.72 -6.07 -10.02
N TRP A 65 1.79 -5.21 -10.46
CA TRP A 65 0.64 -4.83 -9.65
C TRP A 65 -0.21 -6.04 -9.24
N ALA A 66 -0.51 -6.94 -10.18
CA ALA A 66 -1.31 -8.14 -9.90
C ALA A 66 -0.65 -9.04 -8.85
N VAL A 67 0.67 -9.23 -8.94
CA VAL A 67 1.45 -9.98 -7.93
C VAL A 67 1.39 -9.29 -6.57
N MET A 68 1.59 -7.96 -6.52
CA MET A 68 1.53 -7.21 -5.26
C MET A 68 0.13 -7.25 -4.62
N ALA A 69 -0.93 -7.09 -5.42
CA ALA A 69 -2.30 -7.22 -4.97
C ALA A 69 -2.58 -8.61 -4.40
N ALA A 70 -2.13 -9.67 -5.08
CA ALA A 70 -2.27 -11.04 -4.60
C ALA A 70 -1.56 -11.27 -3.25
N ILE A 71 -0.34 -10.74 -3.08
CA ILE A 71 0.39 -10.80 -1.80
C ILE A 71 -0.42 -10.15 -0.69
N VAL A 72 -0.93 -8.94 -0.91
CA VAL A 72 -1.71 -8.20 0.10
C VAL A 72 -2.99 -8.96 0.47
N VAL A 73 -3.73 -9.46 -0.52
CA VAL A 73 -4.94 -10.27 -0.29
C VAL A 73 -4.60 -11.53 0.51
N ALA A 74 -3.54 -12.24 0.15
CA ALA A 74 -3.11 -13.45 0.85
C ALA A 74 -2.78 -13.17 2.33
N LEU A 75 -2.09 -12.07 2.63
CA LEU A 75 -1.77 -11.67 4.01
C LEU A 75 -3.02 -11.40 4.86
N VAL A 76 -4.06 -10.80 4.26
CA VAL A 76 -5.33 -10.51 4.96
C VAL A 76 -6.17 -11.78 5.13
N VAL A 77 -6.24 -12.64 4.11
CA VAL A 77 -6.96 -13.91 4.17
C VAL A 77 -6.33 -14.83 5.22
N ALA A 78 -5.01 -14.97 5.20
CA ALA A 78 -4.22 -15.79 6.12
C ALA A 78 -4.16 -15.22 7.56
N ARG A 79 -4.87 -14.10 7.84
CA ARG A 79 -4.90 -13.45 9.17
C ARG A 79 -3.51 -13.04 9.66
N VAL A 80 -2.54 -12.93 8.75
CA VAL A 80 -1.22 -12.40 9.08
C VAL A 80 -1.39 -10.95 9.53
N VAL A 81 -2.37 -10.20 9.02
CA VAL A 81 -2.73 -8.84 9.42
C VAL A 81 -4.17 -8.82 9.96
N PRO A 82 -4.53 -7.96 10.94
CA PRO A 82 -5.92 -7.80 11.34
C PRO A 82 -6.79 -7.39 10.15
N ARG A 83 -7.89 -8.10 9.92
CA ARG A 83 -8.79 -7.82 8.79
C ARG A 83 -9.39 -6.42 8.86
N VAL A 84 -9.68 -5.94 10.07
CA VAL A 84 -10.25 -4.62 10.32
C VAL A 84 -9.40 -3.91 11.38
N PRO A 85 -9.10 -2.60 11.22
CA PRO A 85 -9.27 -1.79 10.01
C PRO A 85 -8.13 -1.96 8.99
N LEU A 86 -6.96 -2.48 9.43
CA LEU A 86 -5.71 -2.43 8.66
C LEU A 86 -5.76 -3.26 7.36
N GLY A 87 -6.31 -4.47 7.39
CA GLY A 87 -6.42 -5.33 6.21
C GLY A 87 -7.34 -4.74 5.14
N ALA A 88 -8.47 -4.15 5.54
CA ALA A 88 -9.38 -3.46 4.63
C ALA A 88 -8.71 -2.26 3.97
N VAL A 89 -8.00 -1.43 4.74
CA VAL A 89 -7.22 -0.32 4.20
C VAL A 89 -6.20 -0.84 3.20
N ALA A 90 -5.40 -1.85 3.56
CA ALA A 90 -4.38 -2.42 2.65
C ALA A 90 -4.96 -2.93 1.32
N ILE A 91 -6.12 -3.60 1.34
CA ILE A 91 -6.80 -4.08 0.13
C ILE A 91 -7.29 -2.91 -0.71
N VAL A 92 -7.92 -1.90 -0.10
CA VAL A 92 -8.40 -0.72 -0.83
C VAL A 92 -7.23 0.01 -1.46
N THR A 93 -6.15 0.25 -0.71
CA THR A 93 -4.99 0.99 -1.21
C THR A 93 -4.29 0.24 -2.35
N VAL A 94 -4.13 -1.08 -2.29
CA VAL A 94 -3.53 -1.84 -3.40
C VAL A 94 -4.46 -1.94 -4.61
N ALA A 95 -5.78 -1.97 -4.41
CA ALA A 95 -6.75 -1.90 -5.50
C ALA A 95 -6.70 -0.53 -6.20
N LEU A 96 -6.52 0.54 -5.43
CA LEU A 96 -6.31 1.88 -5.98
C LEU A 96 -4.99 2.01 -6.73
N ALA A 97 -3.97 1.20 -6.41
CA ALA A 97 -2.69 1.17 -7.12
C ALA A 97 -2.78 0.66 -8.58
N PHE A 98 -3.99 0.41 -9.10
CA PHE A 98 -4.24 -0.14 -10.42
C PHE A 98 -3.66 0.75 -11.53
N PRO A 99 -2.69 0.26 -12.33
CA PRO A 99 -2.00 1.07 -13.34
C PRO A 99 -2.91 1.63 -14.43
N LEU A 100 -4.05 1.00 -14.70
CA LEU A 100 -5.03 1.48 -15.69
C LEU A 100 -5.97 2.56 -15.13
N ALA A 101 -6.04 2.74 -13.81
CA ALA A 101 -6.77 3.85 -13.19
C ALA A 101 -5.91 5.11 -13.06
N ASP A 102 -4.61 5.01 -13.39
CA ASP A 102 -3.71 6.14 -13.42
C ASP A 102 -4.15 7.11 -14.52
N SER A 103 -4.31 8.38 -14.17
CA SER A 103 -4.69 9.40 -15.15
C SER A 103 -3.67 9.46 -16.28
N GLY A 104 -2.40 9.13 -16.06
CA GLY A 104 -1.39 9.06 -17.12
C GLY A 104 -1.75 8.12 -18.28
N PHE A 105 -2.58 7.09 -18.04
CA PHE A 105 -2.96 6.10 -19.06
C PHE A 105 -3.97 6.62 -20.09
N PHE A 106 -4.85 7.53 -19.70
CA PHE A 106 -5.93 8.02 -20.56
C PHE A 106 -5.55 9.27 -21.36
N TRP A 107 -4.39 9.86 -21.09
CA TRP A 107 -3.95 11.09 -21.73
C TRP A 107 -3.08 10.75 -22.94
N ILE A 108 -3.75 10.45 -24.04
CA ILE A 108 -3.14 10.38 -25.35
C ILE A 108 -2.79 11.82 -25.76
N GLN A 109 -1.49 12.05 -25.98
CA GLN A 109 -0.86 13.35 -26.25
C GLN A 109 -0.74 14.23 -25.00
N TRP A 110 0.46 14.21 -24.41
CA TRP A 110 0.86 15.14 -23.37
C TRP A 110 1.21 16.44 -24.05
N GLY A 111 0.88 17.56 -23.45
CA GLY A 111 1.57 18.74 -23.90
C GLY A 111 1.39 20.03 -23.13
N SER A 112 1.13 19.93 -21.86
CA SER A 112 1.78 20.86 -20.94
C SER A 112 3.12 20.26 -20.51
N ALA A 113 4.13 21.12 -20.39
CA ALA A 113 5.47 20.78 -19.92
C ALA A 113 5.51 20.26 -18.46
N ASP A 114 4.39 20.35 -17.74
CA ASP A 114 4.19 19.81 -16.38
C ASP A 114 3.74 18.34 -16.37
N GLY A 115 3.52 17.79 -17.55
CA GLY A 115 3.03 16.45 -17.74
C GLY A 115 4.14 15.41 -17.68
N ILE A 116 4.74 15.20 -16.51
CA ILE A 116 5.45 13.94 -16.29
C ILE A 116 4.38 12.85 -16.31
N PRO A 117 4.54 11.77 -17.10
CA PRO A 117 3.74 10.57 -16.98
C PRO A 117 3.63 10.14 -15.52
N GLY A 118 2.44 10.42 -14.96
CA GLY A 118 2.02 9.97 -13.64
C GLY A 118 2.05 8.45 -13.51
N HIS A 119 2.19 7.76 -14.65
CA HIS A 119 2.44 6.34 -14.76
C HIS A 119 3.43 5.86 -13.71
N GLY A 120 2.85 5.15 -12.75
CA GLY A 120 3.60 4.46 -11.71
C GLY A 120 3.88 5.31 -10.47
N LEU A 121 3.72 6.64 -10.48
CA LEU A 121 3.80 7.45 -9.26
C LEU A 121 2.59 7.19 -8.36
N TRP A 122 1.38 7.18 -8.94
CA TRP A 122 0.16 6.82 -8.22
C TRP A 122 0.25 5.38 -7.68
N THR A 123 0.59 4.42 -8.54
CA THR A 123 0.83 3.03 -8.16
C THR A 123 1.89 2.91 -7.05
N ALA A 124 3.01 3.62 -7.16
CA ALA A 124 4.08 3.63 -6.17
C ALA A 124 3.60 4.20 -4.82
N CYS A 125 2.94 5.35 -4.82
CA CYS A 125 2.38 5.95 -3.60
C CYS A 125 1.43 4.99 -2.90
N CYS A 126 0.55 4.33 -3.65
CA CYS A 126 -0.40 3.36 -3.10
C CYS A 126 0.30 2.08 -2.59
N LEU A 127 1.32 1.56 -3.29
CA LEU A 127 2.11 0.41 -2.83
C LEU A 127 2.92 0.74 -1.57
N ALA A 128 3.54 1.92 -1.51
CA ALA A 128 4.27 2.41 -0.35
C ALA A 128 3.34 2.60 0.86
N ALA A 129 2.17 3.23 0.65
CA ALA A 129 1.15 3.37 1.68
C ALA A 129 0.67 2.01 2.20
N THR A 130 0.48 1.04 1.30
CA THR A 130 0.12 -0.34 1.68
C THR A 130 1.22 -0.99 2.52
N GLY A 131 2.48 -0.86 2.12
CA GLY A 131 3.63 -1.34 2.89
C GLY A 131 3.69 -0.73 4.29
N LEU A 132 3.46 0.59 4.41
CA LEU A 132 3.43 1.28 5.69
C LEU A 132 2.27 0.82 6.58
N VAL A 133 1.08 0.61 6.02
CA VAL A 133 -0.09 0.06 6.75
C VAL A 133 0.21 -1.31 7.36
N LEU A 134 0.97 -2.16 6.65
CA LEU A 134 1.36 -3.49 7.15
C LEU A 134 2.36 -3.43 8.32
N LEU A 135 3.12 -2.33 8.44
CA LEU A 135 4.09 -2.12 9.52
C LEU A 135 3.45 -1.59 10.81
N PHE A 136 2.22 -1.07 10.77
CA PHE A 136 1.56 -0.61 11.98
C PHE A 136 1.29 -1.78 12.93
N PRO A 137 1.80 -1.73 14.18
CA PRO A 137 1.46 -2.73 15.16
C PRO A 137 -0.04 -2.65 15.42
N ALA A 138 -0.73 -3.79 15.27
CA ALA A 138 -2.08 -3.93 15.76
C ALA A 138 -2.06 -3.59 17.25
N ARG A 139 -2.57 -2.41 17.63
CA ARG A 139 -2.79 -2.11 19.04
C ARG A 139 -3.72 -3.21 19.53
N ARG A 140 -3.17 -4.15 20.32
CA ARG A 140 -4.00 -5.04 21.13
C ARG A 140 -4.90 -4.10 21.93
N GLU A 141 -6.21 -4.24 21.77
CA GLU A 141 -7.21 -3.71 22.70
C GLU A 141 -6.90 -4.24 24.11
N LYS A 142 -5.92 -3.63 24.77
CA LYS A 142 -5.80 -3.64 26.23
C LYS A 142 -6.74 -2.55 26.74
N GLN A 143 -8.04 -2.73 26.53
CA GLN A 143 -9.04 -1.85 27.13
C GLN A 143 -10.21 -2.63 27.71
N SER A 144 -10.55 -3.81 27.19
CA SER A 144 -11.68 -4.58 27.73
C SER A 144 -11.43 -5.34 29.04
N ALA A 145 -10.20 -5.34 29.57
CA ALA A 145 -9.88 -5.99 30.86
C ALA A 145 -9.64 -5.02 32.02
N ARG A 146 -9.77 -3.70 31.79
CA ARG A 146 -9.62 -2.68 32.85
C ARG A 146 -10.96 -2.12 33.35
N ASP A 147 -12.07 -2.42 32.68
CA ASP A 147 -13.41 -2.01 33.11
C ASP A 147 -14.15 -3.06 33.96
N GLU A 148 -13.59 -4.25 34.20
CA GLU A 148 -14.24 -5.29 35.04
C GLU A 148 -13.81 -5.31 36.51
N SER A 149 -12.97 -4.41 37.01
CA SER A 149 -12.60 -4.42 38.44
C SER A 149 -12.20 -3.04 38.96
N PRO A 150 -13.19 -2.26 39.43
CA PRO A 150 -13.34 -2.08 40.87
C PRO A 150 -14.77 -2.31 41.41
N ALA A 151 -15.77 -2.49 40.55
CA ALA A 151 -17.17 -2.60 41.00
C ALA A 151 -17.45 -3.85 41.85
N ARG A 152 -16.61 -4.90 41.76
CA ARG A 152 -16.77 -6.13 42.53
C ARG A 152 -16.10 -6.11 43.91
N SER A 153 -15.22 -5.14 44.21
CA SER A 153 -14.61 -5.03 45.54
C SER A 153 -15.49 -4.28 46.55
N ASP A 154 -16.39 -3.43 46.08
CA ASP A 154 -17.29 -2.67 46.95
C ASP A 154 -18.51 -3.50 47.38
N GLU A 155 -19.02 -4.38 46.51
CA GLU A 155 -20.15 -5.26 46.83
C GLU A 155 -19.77 -6.33 47.87
N SER A 156 -18.53 -6.80 47.85
CA SER A 156 -18.03 -7.78 48.83
C SER A 156 -17.72 -7.15 50.20
N ARG A 157 -17.45 -5.84 50.28
CA ARG A 157 -17.29 -5.13 51.55
C ARG A 157 -18.62 -4.81 52.22
N ALA A 158 -19.62 -4.39 51.44
CA ALA A 158 -20.96 -4.09 51.97
C ALA A 158 -21.64 -5.31 52.62
N LEU A 159 -21.40 -6.51 52.09
CA LEU A 159 -21.98 -7.75 52.64
C LEU A 159 -21.27 -8.27 53.90
N THR A 160 -20.05 -7.81 54.19
CA THR A 160 -19.29 -8.27 55.38
C THR A 160 -19.53 -7.37 56.59
N GLU A 161 -20.06 -6.16 56.42
CA GLU A 161 -20.41 -5.25 57.52
C GLU A 161 -21.85 -5.43 58.03
N MET A 162 -22.64 -6.32 57.43
CA MET A 162 -24.03 -6.61 57.82
C MET A 162 -24.24 -7.97 58.50
N SER A 163 -23.17 -8.71 58.81
CA SER A 163 -23.20 -9.98 59.58
C SER A 163 -22.42 -9.85 60.89
#